data_AF-A0A8R2RD12-F1
#
_entry.id   AF-A0A8R2RD12-F1
#
_cell.length_a   1.000
_cell.length_b   1.000
_cell.length_c   1.000
_cell.angle_alpha   90.00
_cell.angle_beta   90.00
_cell.angle_gamma   90.00
#
_symmetry.space_group_name_H-M   'P 1'
#
loop_
_entity.id
_entity.type
_entity.pdbx_description
1 polymer ?
#
loop_
_entity_poly.entity_id
_entity_poly.type
_entity_poly.pdbx_seq_one_letter_code
_entity_poly.pdbx_strand_id
1 'polypeptide(L)'
;MRLIAVLDQVEMRVERLRKDTVRIEEEKDSLLSTLDSIKHSELLLDISECDKDDITRYADRILSRAMTVEVTVRTDRDHQQEEALYQVGLSTIHDT
;
A
#
# COMPACT_ATOMS: atom_id res chain seq x y z
N MET A 1 -19.70 -31.32 11.23
CA MET A 1 -18.33 -31.38 11.81
C MET A 1 -17.99 -30.00 12.38
N ARG A 2 -17.97 -29.84 13.71
CA ARG A 2 -17.78 -28.53 14.38
C ARG A 2 -16.39 -27.92 14.17
N LEU A 3 -15.37 -28.75 14.00
CA LEU A 3 -13.98 -28.31 13.84
C LEU A 3 -13.74 -27.65 12.48
N ILE A 4 -14.38 -28.17 11.42
CA ILE A 4 -14.30 -27.60 10.06
C ILE A 4 -14.83 -26.16 10.06
N ALA A 5 -16.00 -25.92 10.65
CA ALA A 5 -16.55 -24.57 10.75
C ALA A 5 -15.68 -23.59 11.55
N VAL A 6 -14.82 -24.08 12.45
CA VAL A 6 -13.84 -23.25 13.16
C VAL A 6 -12.64 -22.94 12.25
N LEU A 7 -12.18 -23.90 11.45
CA LEU A 7 -11.12 -23.69 10.46
C LEU A 7 -11.56 -22.68 9.39
N ASP A 8 -12.79 -22.76 8.88
CA ASP A 8 -13.34 -21.80 7.91
C ASP A 8 -13.33 -20.37 8.48
N GLN A 9 -13.64 -20.21 9.77
CA GLN A 9 -13.58 -18.91 10.44
C GLN A 9 -12.16 -18.39 10.59
N VAL A 10 -11.19 -19.26 10.83
CA VAL A 10 -9.77 -18.88 10.89
C VAL A 10 -9.31 -18.43 9.50
N GLU A 11 -9.64 -19.17 8.45
CA GLU A 11 -9.31 -18.82 7.07
C GLU A 11 -9.88 -17.46 6.68
N MET A 12 -11.16 -17.20 6.97
CA MET A 12 -11.76 -15.88 6.74
C MET A 12 -11.05 -14.75 7.48
N ARG A 13 -10.53 -15.01 8.69
CA ARG A 13 -9.76 -14.01 9.46
C ARG A 13 -8.39 -13.77 8.85
N VAL A 14 -7.72 -14.81 8.36
CA VAL A 14 -6.45 -14.68 7.63
C VAL A 14 -6.67 -13.82 6.39
N GLU A 15 -7.72 -14.08 5.63
CA GLU A 15 -8.03 -13.30 4.44
C GLU A 15 -8.37 -11.84 4.75
N ARG A 16 -9.09 -11.59 5.85
CA ARG A 16 -9.32 -10.22 6.33
C ARG A 16 -8.01 -9.52 6.69
N LEU A 17 -7.09 -10.19 7.39
CA LEU A 17 -5.78 -9.61 7.73
C LEU A 17 -4.98 -9.25 6.47
N ARG A 18 -5.04 -10.07 5.42
CA ARG A 18 -4.39 -9.74 4.14
C ARG A 18 -4.97 -8.46 3.54
N LYS A 19 -6.30 -8.34 3.48
CA LYS A 19 -6.97 -7.13 2.97
C LYS A 19 -6.67 -5.90 3.81
N ASP A 20 -6.68 -6.03 5.13
CA ASP A 20 -6.37 -4.94 6.04
C ASP A 20 -4.93 -4.45 5.86
N THR A 21 -3.98 -5.37 5.67
CA THR A 21 -2.60 -5.01 5.33
C THR A 21 -2.53 -4.21 4.03
N VAL A 22 -3.12 -4.70 2.92
CA VAL A 22 -3.09 -3.99 1.64
C VAL A 22 -3.65 -2.57 1.80
N ARG A 23 -4.75 -2.43 2.54
CA ARG A 23 -5.33 -1.12 2.85
C ARG A 23 -4.36 -0.21 3.61
N ILE A 24 -3.59 -0.76 4.57
CA ILE A 24 -2.59 0.02 5.33
C ILE A 24 -1.41 0.42 4.42
N GLU A 25 -0.98 -0.43 3.49
CA GLU A 25 0.03 -0.09 2.49
C GLU A 25 -0.43 1.07 1.60
N GLU A 26 -1.66 1.00 1.07
CA GLU A 26 -2.26 2.08 0.27
C GLU A 26 -2.41 3.38 1.08
N GLU A 27 -2.80 3.28 2.35
CA GLU A 27 -2.92 4.43 3.25
C GLU A 27 -1.55 5.10 3.49
N LYS A 28 -0.50 4.30 3.68
CA LYS A 28 0.88 4.79 3.78
C LYS A 28 1.30 5.51 2.49
N ASP A 29 1.07 4.91 1.33
CA ASP A 29 1.44 5.52 0.04
C ASP A 29 0.68 6.83 -0.20
N SER A 30 -0.59 6.89 0.18
CA SER A 30 -1.39 8.11 0.13
C SER A 30 -0.82 9.24 1.01
N LEU A 31 -0.35 8.91 2.22
CA LEU A 31 0.32 9.87 3.10
C LEU A 31 1.61 10.39 2.47
N LEU A 32 2.42 9.51 1.87
CA LEU A 32 3.67 9.89 1.20
C LEU A 32 3.40 10.81 -0.01
N SER A 33 2.41 10.46 -0.83
CA SER A 33 1.99 11.28 -1.97
C SER A 33 1.47 12.66 -1.54
N THR A 34 0.73 12.73 -0.43
CA THR A 34 0.24 14.00 0.13
C THR A 34 1.41 14.89 0.59
N LEU A 35 2.38 14.32 1.29
CA LEU A 35 3.57 15.06 1.74
C LEU A 35 4.39 15.57 0.56
N ASP A 36 4.55 14.74 -0.48
CA ASP A 36 5.23 15.14 -1.71
C ASP A 36 4.51 16.30 -2.40
N SER A 37 3.18 16.22 -2.51
CA SER A 37 2.35 17.29 -3.08
C SER A 37 2.47 18.61 -2.30
N ILE A 38 2.56 18.54 -0.97
CA ILE A 38 2.75 19.73 -0.13
C ILE A 38 4.11 20.37 -0.42
N LYS A 39 5.19 19.57 -0.48
CA LYS A 39 6.55 20.05 -0.73
C LYS A 39 6.73 20.69 -2.10
N HIS A 40 5.95 20.27 -3.08
CA HIS A 40 5.99 20.78 -4.45
C HIS A 40 4.83 21.75 -4.76
N SER A 41 4.08 22.17 -3.74
CA SER A 41 2.93 23.04 -3.93
C SER A 41 3.35 24.45 -4.33
N GLU A 42 2.73 25.01 -5.36
CA GLU A 42 2.88 26.41 -5.75
C GLU A 42 2.46 27.37 -4.62
N LEU A 43 1.62 26.93 -3.68
CA LEU A 43 1.25 27.70 -2.49
C LEU A 43 2.46 28.07 -1.63
N LEU A 44 3.56 27.31 -1.72
CA LEU A 44 4.80 27.64 -1.01
C LEU A 44 5.52 28.84 -1.64
N LEU A 45 5.21 29.25 -2.87
CA LEU A 45 5.92 30.37 -3.52
C LEU A 45 5.65 31.71 -2.82
N ASP A 46 4.42 31.91 -2.34
CA ASP A 46 3.96 33.15 -1.70
C ASP A 46 4.21 33.21 -0.19
N ILE A 47 4.80 32.16 0.39
CA ILE A 47 5.09 32.06 1.82
C ILE A 47 6.47 32.66 2.12
N SER A 48 6.70 33.14 3.34
CA SER A 48 8.03 33.60 3.75
C SER A 48 9.03 32.45 3.81
N GLU A 49 10.31 32.68 3.52
CA GLU A 49 11.34 31.63 3.58
C GLU A 49 11.43 30.98 4.99
N CYS A 50 11.23 31.77 6.05
CA CYS A 50 11.20 31.25 7.42
C CYS A 50 10.05 30.23 7.61
N ASP A 51 8.85 30.57 7.13
CA ASP A 51 7.69 29.69 7.26
C ASP A 51 7.83 28.45 6.34
N LYS A 52 8.43 28.59 5.14
CA LYS A 52 8.74 27.45 4.25
C LYS A 52 9.68 26.46 4.92
N ASP A 53 10.71 26.94 5.59
CA ASP A 53 11.65 26.10 6.33
C ASP A 53 10.94 25.32 7.44
N ASP A 54 10.06 25.98 8.19
CA ASP A 54 9.29 25.35 9.25
C ASP A 54 8.29 24.31 8.72
N ILE A 55 7.59 24.62 7.62
CA ILE A 55 6.70 23.69 6.92
C ILE A 55 7.49 22.47 6.41
N THR A 56 8.64 22.69 5.77
CA THR A 56 9.48 21.63 5.21
C THR A 56 9.98 20.70 6.32
N ARG A 57 10.50 21.26 7.42
CA ARG A 57 10.91 20.48 8.60
C ARG A 57 9.76 19.68 9.19
N TYR A 58 8.56 20.25 9.21
CA TYR A 58 7.40 19.55 9.72
C TYR A 58 6.99 18.39 8.80
N ALA A 59 6.98 18.61 7.48
CA ALA A 59 6.71 17.57 6.49
C ALA A 59 7.75 16.44 6.57
N ASP A 60 9.04 16.75 6.73
CA ASP A 60 10.12 15.77 6.91
C ASP A 60 9.93 14.93 8.18
N ARG A 61 9.48 15.55 9.27
CA ARG A 61 9.16 14.83 10.51
C ARG A 61 8.00 13.85 10.30
N ILE A 62 6.97 14.23 9.54
CA ILE A 62 5.85 13.34 9.23
C ILE A 62 6.33 12.21 8.31
N LEU A 63 7.12 12.53 7.28
CA LEU A 63 7.73 11.55 6.38
C LEU A 63 8.53 10.51 7.16
N SER A 64 9.41 10.93 8.06
CA SER A 64 10.20 10.04 8.91
C SER A 64 9.31 9.09 9.72
N ARG A 65 8.21 9.60 10.30
CA ARG A 65 7.24 8.77 11.03
C ARG A 65 6.50 7.79 10.13
N ALA A 66 6.07 8.22 8.94
CA ALA A 66 5.41 7.35 7.96
C ALA A 66 6.33 6.21 7.50
N MET A 67 7.63 6.49 7.36
CA MET A 67 8.63 5.48 6.98
C MET A 67 8.87 4.41 8.06
N THR A 68 8.50 4.67 9.33
CA THR A 68 8.55 3.64 10.38
C THR A 68 7.45 2.58 10.27
N VAL A 69 6.42 2.85 9.45
CA VAL A 69 5.35 1.89 9.19
C VAL A 69 5.84 0.90 8.14
N GLU A 70 6.32 -0.25 8.59
CA GLU A 70 6.69 -1.38 7.73
C GLU A 70 5.53 -2.38 7.71
N VAL A 71 5.05 -2.67 6.52
CA VAL A 71 3.95 -3.59 6.28
C VAL A 71 4.44 -4.63 5.29
N THR A 72 4.16 -5.89 5.57
CA THR A 72 4.59 -7.00 4.71
C THR A 72 3.47 -8.03 4.68
N VAL A 73 2.89 -8.25 3.51
CA VAL A 73 2.07 -9.43 3.24
C VAL A 73 2.70 -10.25 2.13
N ARG A 74 2.94 -11.51 2.43
CA ARG A 74 3.32 -12.50 1.43
C ARG A 74 2.04 -13.11 0.87
N THR A 75 1.66 -12.70 -0.34
CA THR A 75 0.70 -13.45 -1.16
C THR A 75 1.48 -14.52 -1.91
N ASP A 76 1.45 -15.74 -1.37
CA ASP A 76 1.82 -16.91 -2.17
C ASP A 76 0.71 -17.09 -3.21
N ARG A 77 1.08 -17.14 -4.51
CA ARG A 77 0.10 -17.45 -5.55
C ARG A 77 -0.48 -18.82 -5.27
N ASP A 78 -1.79 -18.92 -5.24
CA ASP A 78 -2.43 -20.23 -5.27
C ASP A 78 -2.36 -20.79 -6.70
N HIS A 79 -2.64 -22.09 -6.83
CA HIS A 79 -2.60 -22.79 -8.11
C HIS A 79 -3.55 -22.17 -9.16
N GLN A 80 -4.69 -21.63 -8.72
CA GLN A 80 -5.66 -20.98 -9.60
C GLN A 80 -5.13 -19.65 -10.17
N GLN A 81 -4.42 -18.87 -9.35
CA GLN A 81 -3.77 -17.64 -9.76
C GLN A 81 -2.59 -17.90 -10.71
N GLU A 82 -1.83 -18.97 -10.51
CA GLU A 82 -0.78 -19.40 -11.44
C GLU A 82 -1.34 -19.85 -12.79
N GLU A 83 -2.42 -20.64 -12.80
CA GLU A 83 -3.10 -21.04 -14.03
C GLU A 83 -3.68 -19.85 -14.80
N ALA A 84 -4.33 -18.90 -14.10
CA ALA A 84 -4.85 -17.69 -14.72
C ALA A 84 -3.72 -16.83 -15.32
N LEU A 85 -2.59 -16.71 -14.62
CA LEU A 85 -1.41 -16.01 -15.15
C LEU A 85 -0.84 -16.70 -16.39
N TYR A 86 -0.78 -18.04 -16.38
CA TYR A 86 -0.29 -18.84 -17.50
C TYR A 86 -1.17 -18.66 -18.74
N GLN A 87 -2.50 -18.63 -18.57
CA GLN A 87 -3.43 -18.37 -19.67
C GLN A 87 -3.25 -16.99 -20.30
N VAL A 88 -3.09 -15.94 -19.47
CA VAL A 88 -2.84 -14.57 -19.99
C VAL A 88 -1.51 -14.48 -20.73
N GLY A 89 -0.47 -15.16 -20.21
CA GLY A 89 0.84 -15.23 -20.88
C GLY A 89 0.76 -15.92 -22.25
N LEU A 90 0.00 -17.01 -22.35
CA LEU A 90 -0.24 -17.72 -23.62
C LEU A 90 -1.05 -16.89 -24.62
N SER A 91 -2.08 -16.17 -24.18
CA SER A 91 -2.86 -15.29 -25.06
C SER A 91 -2.02 -14.15 -25.63
N THR A 92 -1.10 -13.59 -24.83
CA THR A 92 -0.21 -12.51 -25.29
C THR A 92 0.79 -13.00 -26.35
N ILE A 93 1.22 -14.27 -26.28
CA ILE A 93 2.12 -14.88 -27.27
C ILE A 93 1.42 -15.15 -28.60
N HIS A 94 0.09 -15.29 -28.60
CA HIS A 94 -0.69 -15.63 -29.81
C HIS A 94 -1.19 -14.41 -30.60
N ASP A 95 -1.10 -13.21 -30.00
CA ASP A 95 -1.47 -11.92 -30.60
C ASP A 95 -0.27 -11.11 -31.14
N THR A 96 0.93 -11.72 -31.21
CA THR A 96 2.15 -11.14 -31.84
C THR A 96 2.57 -11.98 -33.04
#